data_AF-A0AB33KAK7-F1
#
_entry.id   AF-A0AB33KAK7-F1
#
_cell.length_a   1.000
_cell.length_b   1.000
_cell.length_c   1.000
_cell.angle_alpha   90.00
_cell.angle_beta   90.00
_cell.angle_gamma   90.00
#
_symmetry.space_group_name_H-M   'P 1'
#
loop_
_entity.id
_entity.type
_entity.pdbx_description
1 polymer ?
#
loop_
_entity_poly.entity_id
_entity_poly.type
_entity_poly.pdbx_seq_one_letter_code
_entity_poly.pdbx_strand_id
1 'polypeptide(L)'
;MVERRAYSRRSLPRYEYHLTDAGLDLTPPAQALLAWATAGCPRSPRAVLRHHPADRPDHPDHPLDAAWTCRTCGAEVRNPDIGLEIHSPRWGRQGPKPTLEL
;
A
#
# COMPACT_ATOMS: atom_id res chain seq x y z
N MET A 1 -8.29 -6.24 7.91
CA MET A 1 -6.98 -5.64 8.29
C MET A 1 -6.21 -6.65 9.12
N VAL A 2 -6.53 -6.81 10.40
CA VAL A 2 -5.97 -7.87 11.25
C VAL A 2 -7.08 -8.53 12.05
N GLU A 3 -6.88 -9.79 12.41
CA GLU A 3 -7.71 -10.50 13.36
C GLU A 3 -6.92 -10.80 14.64
N ARG A 4 -7.61 -10.70 15.78
CA ARG A 4 -7.02 -10.95 17.10
C ARG A 4 -7.36 -12.36 17.54
N ARG A 5 -6.35 -13.23 17.68
CA ARG A 5 -6.50 -14.63 18.08
C ARG A 5 -5.91 -14.85 19.47
N ALA A 6 -6.63 -15.58 20.33
CA ALA A 6 -6.11 -15.96 21.65
C ALA A 6 -5.06 -17.05 21.48
N TYR A 7 -3.81 -16.75 21.83
CA TYR A 7 -2.69 -17.67 21.69
C TYR A 7 -2.45 -18.49 22.98
N SER A 8 -2.64 -17.88 24.15
CA SER A 8 -2.48 -18.56 25.45
C SER A 8 -3.73 -18.41 26.31
N ARG A 9 -4.20 -19.54 26.87
CA ARG A 9 -5.28 -19.58 27.88
C ARG A 9 -4.76 -19.65 29.32
N ARG A 10 -3.45 -19.59 29.56
CA ARG A 10 -2.89 -19.75 30.92
C ARG A 10 -2.73 -18.40 31.61
N SER A 11 -3.49 -18.22 32.70
CA SER A 11 -3.55 -17.15 33.71
C SER A 11 -3.62 -15.68 33.25
N LEU A 12 -3.15 -15.32 32.04
CA LEU A 12 -3.36 -14.03 31.38
C LEU A 12 -3.53 -14.26 29.88
N PRO A 13 -4.68 -13.90 29.27
CA PRO A 13 -4.90 -14.12 27.85
C PRO A 13 -3.93 -13.26 27.03
N ARG A 14 -3.00 -13.94 26.33
CA ARG A 14 -2.14 -13.32 25.32
C ARG A 14 -2.80 -13.46 23.96
N TYR A 15 -2.73 -12.40 23.17
CA TYR A 15 -3.29 -12.36 21.83
C TYR A 15 -2.19 -12.19 20.80
N GLU A 16 -2.41 -12.83 19.65
CA GLU A 16 -1.65 -12.59 18.43
C GLU A 16 -2.52 -11.89 17.41
N TYR A 17 -1.88 -11.12 16.54
CA TYR A 17 -2.53 -10.41 15.45
C TYR A 17 -2.09 -11.03 14.14
N HIS A 18 -3.05 -11.60 13.43
CA HIS A 18 -2.84 -12.24 12.15
C HIS A 18 -3.44 -11.34 11.06
N LEU A 19 -2.76 -11.24 9.92
CA LEU A 19 -3.35 -10.54 8.77
C LEU A 19 -4.54 -11.35 8.25
N THR A 20 -5.65 -10.65 8.03
CA THR A 20 -6.77 -11.21 7.25
C THR A 20 -6.41 -11.22 5.76
N ASP A 21 -7.18 -11.88 4.91
CA ASP A 21 -7.02 -11.78 3.44
C ASP A 21 -7.01 -10.31 2.97
N ALA A 22 -8.01 -9.52 3.40
CA ALA A 22 -8.05 -8.07 3.14
C ALA A 22 -6.89 -7.28 3.77
N GLY A 23 -6.14 -7.89 4.69
CA GLY A 23 -4.92 -7.30 5.27
C GLY A 23 -3.69 -7.59 4.40
N LEU A 24 -3.63 -8.78 3.81
CA LEU A 24 -2.61 -9.15 2.84
C LEU A 24 -2.72 -8.32 1.56
N ASP A 25 -3.94 -7.96 1.16
CA ASP A 25 -4.23 -7.05 0.04
C ASP A 25 -3.65 -5.64 0.22
N LEU A 26 -3.17 -5.29 1.42
CA LEU A 26 -2.49 -4.02 1.69
C LEU A 26 -0.99 -4.06 1.38
N THR A 27 -0.48 -5.18 0.88
CA THR A 27 0.93 -5.29 0.48
C THR A 27 1.32 -4.23 -0.57
N PRO A 28 0.57 -4.04 -1.69
CA PRO A 28 0.89 -2.99 -2.65
C PRO A 28 0.91 -1.56 -2.07
N PRO A 29 -0.09 -1.07 -1.31
CA PRO A 29 0.00 0.26 -0.71
C PRO A 29 1.11 0.37 0.32
N ALA A 30 1.42 -0.67 1.10
CA ALA A 30 2.55 -0.66 2.03
C ALA A 30 3.90 -0.53 1.29
N GLN A 31 4.08 -1.23 0.18
CA GLN A 31 5.25 -1.12 -0.69
C GLN A 31 5.37 0.27 -1.31
N ALA A 32 4.27 0.83 -1.81
CA ALA A 32 4.26 2.18 -2.39
C ALA A 32 4.65 3.25 -1.36
N LEU A 33 4.19 3.14 -0.11
CA LEU A 33 4.59 4.03 0.98
C LEU A 33 6.09 3.93 1.30
N LEU A 34 6.65 2.71 1.31
CA LEU A 34 8.08 2.51 1.53
C LEU A 34 8.90 3.13 0.38
N ALA A 35 8.53 2.88 -0.87
CA ALA A 35 9.20 3.45 -2.04
C ALA A 35 9.20 4.99 -1.98
N TRP A 36 8.04 5.60 -1.70
CA TRP A 36 7.92 7.05 -1.51
C TRP A 36 8.83 7.58 -0.40
N ALA A 37 8.85 6.91 0.77
CA ALA A 37 9.66 7.33 1.91
C ALA A 37 11.16 7.30 1.61
N THR A 38 11.60 6.41 0.71
CA THR A 38 13.01 6.29 0.32
C THR A 38 13.45 7.31 -0.73
N ALA A 39 12.58 7.70 -1.66
CA ALA A 39 12.91 8.55 -2.81
C ALA A 39 13.40 9.97 -2.41
N GLY A 40 13.00 10.46 -1.24
CA GLY A 40 13.38 11.78 -0.73
C GLY A 40 14.43 11.76 0.39
N CYS A 41 15.04 10.61 0.72
CA CYS A 41 15.95 10.51 1.86
C CYS A 41 17.37 10.99 1.49
N PRO A 42 17.90 12.07 2.09
CA PRO A 42 19.26 12.55 1.79
C PRO A 42 20.36 11.68 2.40
N ARG A 43 20.01 10.75 3.28
CA ARG A 43 20.90 9.74 3.87
C ARG A 43 20.59 8.38 3.26
N SER A 44 21.53 7.45 3.35
CA SER A 44 21.31 6.06 2.91
C SER A 44 19.98 5.52 3.47
N PRO A 45 19.04 5.06 2.62
CA PRO A 45 17.73 4.61 3.06
C PRO A 45 17.86 3.41 4.00
N ARG A 46 17.13 3.44 5.13
CA ARG A 46 17.19 2.36 6.15
C ARG A 46 16.59 1.03 5.67
N ALA A 47 15.74 1.08 4.64
CA ALA A 47 15.14 -0.06 3.99
C ALA A 47 14.92 0.28 2.51
N VAL A 48 15.10 -0.70 1.63
CA VAL A 48 14.82 -0.61 0.20
C VAL A 48 14.05 -1.85 -0.23
N LEU A 49 13.12 -1.70 -1.17
CA LEU A 49 12.49 -2.84 -1.82
C LEU A 49 13.46 -3.38 -2.88
N ARG A 50 13.64 -4.70 -2.93
CA ARG A 50 14.42 -5.37 -3.97
C ARG A 50 13.53 -6.29 -4.77
N HIS A 51 13.73 -6.28 -6.08
CA HIS A 51 13.18 -7.26 -6.98
C HIS A 51 14.14 -8.45 -7.05
N HIS A 52 13.59 -9.65 -6.83
CA HIS A 52 14.28 -10.93 -6.88
C HIS A 52 13.68 -11.78 -8.01
N PRO A 53 14.26 -11.78 -9.21
CA PRO A 53 13.69 -12.43 -10.38
C PRO A 53 13.86 -13.95 -10.28
N ALA A 54 12.84 -14.66 -9.79
CA ALA A 54 12.92 -16.11 -9.62
C ALA A 54 13.06 -16.87 -10.96
N ASP A 55 12.48 -16.33 -12.03
CA ASP A 55 12.31 -17.05 -13.31
C ASP A 55 13.25 -16.54 -14.43
N ARG A 56 14.22 -15.68 -14.10
CA ARG A 56 15.12 -15.01 -15.07
C ARG A 56 16.57 -15.08 -14.56
N PRO A 57 17.33 -16.15 -14.90
CA PRO A 57 18.69 -16.35 -14.38
C PRO A 57 19.69 -15.26 -14.78
N ASP A 58 19.41 -14.57 -15.88
CA ASP A 58 20.18 -13.45 -16.43
C ASP A 58 19.80 -12.09 -15.84
N HIS A 59 18.73 -12.03 -15.02
CA HIS A 59 18.25 -10.81 -14.41
C HIS A 59 18.68 -10.75 -12.93
N PRO A 60 19.71 -9.96 -12.58
CA PRO A 60 20.21 -9.92 -11.22
C PRO A 60 19.26 -9.15 -10.28
N ASP A 61 19.39 -9.41 -8.98
CA ASP A 61 18.69 -8.66 -7.95
C ASP A 61 18.95 -7.15 -8.05
N HIS A 62 17.89 -6.35 -8.13
CA HIS A 62 18.00 -4.89 -8.22
C HIS A 62 16.99 -4.19 -7.30
N PRO A 63 17.20 -2.91 -6.96
CA PRO A 63 16.18 -2.11 -6.27
C PRO A 63 14.88 -2.08 -7.10
N LEU A 64 13.75 -2.27 -6.44
CA LEU A 64 12.45 -2.13 -7.06
C LEU A 64 12.07 -0.65 -7.12
N ASP A 65 11.88 -0.13 -8.33
CA ASP A 65 11.24 1.16 -8.55
C ASP A 65 9.76 0.93 -8.87
N ALA A 66 8.88 1.47 -8.02
CA ALA A 66 7.45 1.19 -8.10
C ALA A 66 6.78 2.14 -9.11
N ALA A 67 6.19 1.57 -10.15
CA ALA A 67 5.42 2.30 -11.14
C ALA A 67 3.95 1.85 -11.12
N TRP A 68 3.04 2.78 -11.42
CA TRP A 68 1.65 2.44 -11.69
C TRP A 68 1.50 2.19 -13.19
N THR A 69 0.91 1.06 -13.56
CA THR A 69 0.62 0.71 -14.95
C THR A 69 -0.87 0.55 -15.14
N CYS A 70 -1.44 1.23 -16.13
CA CYS A 70 -2.83 1.06 -16.50
C CYS A 70 -3.02 -0.33 -17.14
N ARG A 71 -3.87 -1.18 -16.55
CA ARG A 71 -4.12 -2.53 -17.09
C ARG A 71 -4.83 -2.53 -18.44
N THR A 72 -5.52 -1.44 -18.81
CA THR A 72 -6.26 -1.34 -20.06
C THR A 72 -5.36 -1.00 -21.25
N CYS A 73 -4.44 -0.05 -21.10
CA CYS A 73 -3.58 0.41 -22.19
C CYS A 73 -2.10 0.02 -22.03
N GLY A 74 -1.68 -0.49 -20.86
CA GLY A 74 -0.30 -0.87 -20.57
C GLY A 74 0.64 0.31 -20.31
N ALA A 75 0.16 1.55 -20.39
CA ALA A 75 0.98 2.74 -20.14
C ALA A 75 1.32 2.87 -18.64
N GLU A 76 2.54 3.33 -18.36
CA GLU A 76 2.87 3.91 -17.06
C GLU A 76 2.01 5.16 -16.84
N VAL A 77 1.38 5.26 -15.67
CA VAL A 77 0.53 6.40 -15.28
C VAL A 77 1.15 7.15 -14.13
N ARG A 78 1.09 8.48 -14.19
CA ARG A 78 1.57 9.38 -13.15
C ARG A 78 0.40 10.14 -12.55
N ASN A 79 0.66 10.89 -11.46
CA ASN A 79 -0.38 11.64 -10.76
C ASN A 79 -1.24 12.54 -11.70
N PRO A 80 -0.66 13.28 -12.67
CA PRO A 80 -1.45 14.10 -13.60
C PRO A 80 -2.40 13.30 -14.50
N ASP A 81 -2.12 12.01 -14.72
CA ASP A 81 -2.91 11.14 -15.60
C ASP A 81 -4.11 10.50 -14.88
N ILE A 82 -4.25 10.74 -13.57
CA ILE A 82 -5.23 10.07 -12.70
C ILE A 82 -6.22 11.08 -12.12
N GLY A 83 -7.51 10.88 -12.41
CA GLY A 83 -8.62 11.59 -11.77
C GLY A 83 -9.19 10.80 -10.58
N LEU A 84 -9.54 11.49 -9.49
CA LEU A 84 -10.30 10.92 -8.38
C LEU A 84 -11.77 11.29 -8.50
N GLU A 85 -12.62 10.30 -8.74
CA GLU A 85 -14.08 10.44 -8.67
C GLU A 85 -14.60 9.94 -7.32
N ILE A 86 -15.48 10.72 -6.68
CA ILE A 86 -16.06 10.40 -5.37
C ILE A 86 -17.57 10.25 -5.52
N HIS A 87 -18.03 9.01 -5.41
CA HIS A 87 -19.46 8.68 -5.53
C HIS A 87 -20.24 8.82 -4.22
N SER A 88 -19.55 9.01 -3.09
CA SER A 88 -20.19 9.21 -1.79
C SER A 88 -20.91 10.56 -1.73
N PRO A 89 -22.24 10.60 -1.51
CA PRO A 89 -23.01 11.84 -1.59
C PRO A 89 -22.51 12.92 -0.61
N ARG A 90 -22.09 12.51 0.59
CA ARG A 90 -21.64 13.37 1.69
C ARG A 90 -20.13 13.66 1.70
N TRP A 91 -19.37 13.22 0.70
CA TRP A 91 -17.92 13.41 0.64
C TRP A 91 -17.51 14.06 -0.68
N GLY A 92 -16.55 14.98 -0.61
CA GLY A 92 -15.85 15.56 -1.74
C GLY A 92 -14.34 15.38 -1.61
N ARG A 93 -13.58 15.88 -2.57
CA ARG A 93 -12.12 15.69 -2.63
C ARG A 93 -11.37 16.20 -1.39
N GLN A 94 -11.96 17.18 -0.70
CA GLN A 94 -11.39 17.79 0.50
C GLN A 94 -11.95 17.20 1.81
N GLY A 95 -12.83 16.20 1.74
CA GLY A 95 -13.47 15.59 2.91
C GLY A 95 -14.99 15.71 2.91
N PRO A 96 -15.65 15.61 4.07
CA PRO A 96 -17.11 15.73 4.18
C PRO A 96 -17.63 17.03 3.56
N LYS A 97 -18.70 16.94 2.76
CA LYS A 97 -19.43 18.12 2.30
C LYS A 97 -20.15 18.75 3.50
N PRO A 98 -20.14 20.08 3.65
CA PRO A 98 -20.92 20.73 4.70
C PRO A 98 -22.40 20.35 4.55
N THR A 99 -23.05 19.99 5.66
CA THR A 99 -24.50 19.84 5.70
C THR A 99 -25.10 21.23 5.45
N LEU A 100 -25.78 21.40 4.32
CA LEU A 100 -26.63 22.57 4.13
C LEU A 100 -27.82 22.40 5.07
N GLU A 101 -27.83 23.11 6.19
CA GLU A 101 -29.04 23.32 6.98
C GLU A 101 -29.93 24.27 6.16
N LEU A 102 -31.08 23.76 5.71
CA LEU A 102 -32.17 24.52 5.09
C LEU A 102 -33.16 24.97 6.16
#